data_AF-A0A9D4LHK9-F1
#
_entry.id   AF-A0A9D4LHK9-F1
#
_cell.length_a   1.000
_cell.length_b   1.000
_cell.length_c   1.000
_cell.angle_alpha   90.00
_cell.angle_beta   90.00
_cell.angle_gamma   90.00
#
_symmetry.space_group_name_H-M   'P 1'
#
loop_
_entity.id
_entity.type
_entity.pdbx_description
1 polymer ?
#
loop_
_entity_poly.entity_id
_entity_poly.type
_entity_poly.pdbx_seq_one_letter_code
_entity_poly.pdbx_strand_id
1 'polypeptide(L)' 'MELEGLKRGLRNLATNHISVTDLTTDRHVQVRKFMREEMENIRHWFDVWHMAKGM' A
#
# COMPACT_ATOMS: atom_id res chain seq x y z
N MET A 1 -5.93 -5.60 -10.87
CA MET A 1 -4.50 -5.95 -11.00
C MET A 1 -3.64 -5.29 -9.94
N GLU A 2 -3.87 -4.01 -9.60
CA GLU A 2 -3.07 -3.27 -8.62
C GLU A 2 -3.00 -3.93 -7.24
N LEU A 3 -4.14 -4.35 -6.67
CA LEU A 3 -4.16 -5.03 -5.37
C LEU A 3 -3.32 -6.32 -5.37
N GLU A 4 -3.47 -7.15 -6.39
CA GLU A 4 -2.71 -8.40 -6.51
C GLU A 4 -1.21 -8.14 -6.72
N GLY A 5 -0.86 -7.08 -7.46
CA GLY A 5 0.52 -6.62 -7.58
C GLY A 5 1.11 -6.22 -6.23
N LEU A 6 0.38 -5.42 -5.46
CA LEU A 6 0.79 -5.01 -4.11
C LEU A 6 0.96 -6.22 -3.18
N LYS A 7 -0.01 -7.14 -3.14
CA LYS A 7 0.06 -8.37 -2.33
C LYS A 7 1.30 -9.19 -2.67
N ARG A 8 1.59 -9.38 -3.96
CA ARG A 8 2.78 -10.11 -4.42
C ARG A 8 4.08 -9.38 -4.01
N GLY A 9 4.11 -8.06 -4.12
CA GLY A 9 5.25 -7.24 -3.71
C GLY A 9 5.52 -7.34 -2.21
N LEU A 10 4.50 -7.12 -1.37
CA LEU A 10 4.62 -7.24 0.09
C LEU A 10 5.04 -8.65 0.51
N ARG A 11 4.47 -9.69 -0.13
CA ARG A 11 4.88 -11.08 0.11
C ARG A 11 6.34 -11.31 -0.24
N ASN A 12 6.80 -10.79 -1.37
CA ASN A 12 8.20 -10.93 -1.78
C ASN A 12 9.15 -10.24 -0.79
N LEU A 13 8.83 -9.04 -0.31
CA LEU A 13 9.61 -8.36 0.73
C LEU A 13 9.66 -9.17 2.03
N ALA A 14 8.51 -9.68 2.47
CA ALA A 14 8.42 -10.52 3.66
C ALA A 14 9.24 -11.82 3.53
N THR A 15 9.18 -12.51 2.38
CA THR A 15 10.00 -13.70 2.09
C THR A 15 11.50 -13.40 2.13
N ASN A 16 11.91 -12.19 1.81
CA ASN A 16 13.29 -11.72 1.91
C ASN A 16 13.64 -11.11 3.28
N HIS A 17 12.79 -11.31 4.30
CA HIS A 17 12.98 -10.78 5.66
C HIS A 17 13.06 -9.25 5.73
N ILE A 18 12.43 -8.56 4.77
CA ILE A 18 12.35 -7.09 4.74
C ILE A 18 11.03 -6.67 5.36
N SER A 19 11.10 -6.00 6.50
CA SER A 19 9.95 -5.40 7.17
C SER A 19 9.60 -4.04 6.57
N VAL A 20 8.35 -3.85 6.16
CA VAL A 20 7.83 -2.56 5.71
C VAL A 20 7.12 -1.89 6.88
N THR A 21 7.57 -0.70 7.29
CA THR A 21 6.91 0.10 8.34
C THR A 21 5.90 1.09 7.76
N ASP A 22 6.22 1.68 6.61
CA ASP A 22 5.43 2.72 5.96
C ASP A 22 5.27 2.39 4.48
N LEU A 23 4.06 2.59 3.95
CA LEU A 23 3.75 2.43 2.54
C LEU A 23 2.91 3.61 2.05
N THR A 24 3.31 4.21 0.92
CA THR A 24 2.53 5.27 0.25
C THR A 24 1.94 4.71 -1.04
N THR A 25 0.62 4.89 -1.27
CA THR A 25 -0.04 4.48 -2.51
C THR A 25 -0.99 5.57 -3.02
N ASP A 26 -1.50 5.40 -4.24
CA ASP A 26 -2.65 6.18 -4.71
C ASP A 26 -3.95 5.80 -3.97
N ARG A 27 -5.03 6.53 -4.25
CA ARG A 27 -6.34 6.34 -3.60
C ARG A 27 -7.18 5.19 -4.18
N HIS A 28 -6.53 4.11 -4.65
CA HIS A 28 -7.24 2.95 -5.19
C HIS A 28 -8.07 2.26 -4.08
N VAL A 29 -9.39 2.16 -4.29
CA VAL A 29 -10.36 1.77 -3.25
C VAL A 29 -10.04 0.40 -2.64
N GLN A 30 -9.67 -0.58 -3.46
CA GLN A 30 -9.36 -1.93 -2.98
C GLN A 30 -8.04 -1.99 -2.19
N VAL A 31 -7.04 -1.18 -2.56
CA VAL A 31 -5.76 -1.10 -1.85
C VAL A 31 -5.97 -0.47 -0.49
N ARG A 32 -6.71 0.65 -0.45
CA ARG A 32 -7.10 1.29 0.82
C ARG A 32 -7.87 0.35 1.75
N LYS A 33 -8.78 -0.46 1.21
CA LYS A 33 -9.52 -1.45 2.01
C LYS A 33 -8.56 -2.51 2.57
N PHE A 34 -7.74 -3.10 1.71
CA PHE A 34 -6.77 -4.13 2.09
C PHE A 34 -5.76 -3.64 3.13
N MET A 35 -5.19 -2.44 2.95
CA MET A 35 -4.22 -1.88 3.90
C MET A 35 -4.86 -1.65 5.28
N ARG A 36 -6.13 -1.21 5.32
CA ARG A 36 -6.86 -0.99 6.57
C ARG A 36 -7.22 -2.30 7.28
N GLU A 37 -7.61 -3.33 6.54
CA GLU A 37 -8.21 -4.55 7.11
C GLU A 37 -7.21 -5.70 7.30
N GLU A 38 -6.13 -5.75 6.51
CA GLU A 38 -5.20 -6.89 6.51
C GLU A 38 -3.74 -6.50 6.80
N MET A 39 -3.40 -5.21 6.80
CA MET A 39 -2.02 -4.72 6.99
C MET A 39 -1.93 -3.66 8.09
N GLU A 40 -2.57 -3.90 9.24
CA GLU A 40 -2.62 -2.97 10.39
C GLU A 40 -1.23 -2.56 10.92
N ASN A 41 -0.22 -3.39 10.69
CA ASN A 41 1.16 -3.18 11.14
C ASN A 41 1.93 -2.19 10.25
N ILE A 42 1.40 -1.85 9.08
CA ILE A 42 2.03 -0.96 8.10
C ILE A 42 1.28 0.36 8.12
N ARG A 43 2.01 1.45 8.38
CA ARG A 43 1.45 2.81 8.31
C ARG A 43 1.18 3.18 6.86
N HIS A 44 -0.10 3.27 6.49
CA HIS A 44 -0.52 3.55 5.11
C HIS A 44 -0.74 5.04 4.85
N TRP A 45 -0.02 5.58 3.86
CA TRP A 45 -0.09 6.96 3.40
C TRP A 45 -0.67 7.05 1.99
N PHE A 46 -1.23 8.22 1.67
CA PHE A 46 -1.62 8.54 0.30
C PHE A 46 -0.61 9.48 -0.34
N ASP A 47 -0.36 9.28 -1.64
CA ASP A 47 0.46 10.19 -2.41
C ASP A 47 -0.22 11.57 -2.52
N VAL A 48 0.39 12.56 -1.85
CA VAL A 48 -0.07 13.95 -1.81
C VAL A 48 0.03 14.61 -3.19
N TRP A 49 0.97 14.19 -4.04
CA TRP A 49 1.13 14.74 -5.39
C TRP A 49 -0.08 14.41 -6.27
N HIS A 50 -0.59 13.19 -6.20
CA HIS A 50 -1.84 12.81 -6.87
C HIS A 50 -3.06 13.52 -6.31
N MET A 51 -3.06 13.89 -5.03
CA MET A 51 -4.10 14.73 -4.45
C MET A 51 -4.02 16.18 -4.94
N ALA A 52 -2.82 16.73 -5.05
CA ALA A 52 -2.58 18.12 -5.47
C ALA A 52 -2.90 18.35 -6.96
N LYS A 53 -2.58 17.38 -7.84
CA LYS A 53 -2.87 17.48 -9.28
C LYS A 53 -4.35 17.31 -9.65
N GLY A 54 -5.17 16.78 -8.75
CA GLY A 54 -6.61 16.61 -8.93
C GLY A 54 -7.44 17.79 -8.39
N MET A 55 -6.78 18.85 -7.92
CA MET A 55 -7.38 20.13 -7.55
C MET A 55 -7.31 21.12 -8.71
#